data_AF-A0A1G2FL56-F1
#
_entry.id   AF-A0A1G2FL56-F1
#
_cell.length_a   1.000
_cell.length_b   1.000
_cell.length_c   1.000
_cell.angle_alpha   90.00
_cell.angle_beta   90.00
_cell.angle_gamma   90.00
#
_symmetry.space_group_name_H-M   'P 1'
#
loop_
_entity.id
_entity.type
_entity.pdbx_description
1 polymer ?
#
loop_
_entity_poly.entity_id
_entity_poly.type
_entity_poly.pdbx_seq_one_letter_code
_entity_poly.pdbx_strand_id
1 'polypeptide(L)'
;MTRFVNIKYAKGKEYKKVIKKIALTGKCPFCKENFKYHKEPILRKNNGWFLTHDSWPYKNSQYHLIIIGEKHREQFNELTKKDFESVANLTQWAIKKYNIKGGALATRFGDTNFTGASVAHIHFHIISPKQDKKREGSKVVNFPIG
;
A
#
# COMPACT_ATOMS: atom_id res chain seq x y z
N MET A 1 10.53 2.44 -18.40
CA MET A 1 9.51 2.93 -17.45
C MET A 1 8.18 2.86 -18.16
N THR A 2 7.12 2.48 -17.46
CA THR A 2 5.75 2.56 -18.00
C THR A 2 4.98 3.48 -17.09
N ARG A 3 4.08 4.30 -17.65
CA ARG A 3 3.35 5.37 -16.95
C ARG A 3 2.86 4.99 -15.53
N PHE A 4 2.45 3.74 -15.31
CA PHE A 4 1.80 3.31 -14.07
C PHE A 4 2.66 2.48 -13.10
N VAL A 5 3.81 1.94 -13.53
CA VAL A 5 4.65 1.09 -12.66
C VAL A 5 6.15 1.29 -12.89
N ASN A 6 6.92 1.11 -11.81
CA ASN A 6 8.37 1.27 -11.80
C ASN A 6 9.07 0.02 -11.28
N ILE A 7 9.72 -0.72 -12.20
CA ILE A 7 10.41 -1.98 -11.93
C ILE A 7 11.63 -1.78 -11.00
N LYS A 8 12.28 -0.61 -11.02
CA LYS A 8 13.47 -0.29 -10.22
C LYS A 8 13.20 -0.50 -8.72
N TYR A 9 12.00 -0.10 -8.29
CA TYR A 9 11.60 -0.12 -6.88
C TYR A 9 10.82 -1.38 -6.46
N ALA A 10 10.58 -2.31 -7.38
CA ALA A 10 9.97 -3.59 -7.04
C ALA A 10 10.95 -4.45 -6.21
N LYS A 11 10.58 -4.78 -4.97
CA LYS A 11 11.39 -5.58 -4.04
C LYS A 11 11.13 -7.08 -4.18
N GLY A 12 12.21 -7.88 -4.24
CA GLY A 12 12.12 -9.34 -4.33
C GLY A 12 11.93 -9.87 -5.75
N LYS A 13 12.35 -11.13 -5.99
CA LYS A 13 12.38 -11.74 -7.32
C LYS A 13 10.97 -11.92 -7.90
N GLU A 14 10.02 -12.35 -7.08
CA GLU A 14 8.64 -12.61 -7.51
C GLU A 14 7.91 -11.31 -7.87
N TYR A 15 7.89 -10.33 -6.98
CA TYR A 15 7.22 -9.06 -7.22
C TYR A 15 7.80 -8.32 -8.45
N LYS A 16 9.12 -8.38 -8.65
CA LYS A 16 9.75 -7.88 -9.89
C LYS A 16 9.18 -8.52 -11.16
N LYS A 17 8.90 -9.83 -11.15
CA LYS A 17 8.27 -10.51 -12.30
C LYS A 17 6.83 -10.00 -12.52
N VAL A 18 6.06 -9.83 -11.45
CA VAL A 18 4.69 -9.29 -11.51
C VAL A 18 4.68 -7.87 -12.08
N ILE A 19 5.54 -6.98 -11.56
CA ILE A 19 5.64 -5.59 -12.05
C ILE A 19 6.11 -5.53 -13.51
N LYS A 20 7.04 -6.39 -13.93
CA LYS A 20 7.41 -6.51 -15.35
C LYS A 20 6.22 -6.90 -16.23
N LYS A 21 5.40 -7.87 -15.79
CA LYS A 21 4.19 -8.28 -16.52
C LYS A 21 3.16 -7.14 -16.61
N ILE A 22 2.96 -6.40 -15.52
CA ILE A 22 2.05 -5.24 -15.49
C ILE A 22 2.54 -4.12 -16.42
N ALA A 23 3.85 -3.86 -16.44
CA ALA A 23 4.43 -2.85 -17.31
C ALA A 23 4.05 -3.09 -18.79
N LEU A 24 4.09 -4.35 -19.24
CA LEU A 24 3.70 -4.72 -20.61
C LEU A 24 2.24 -4.41 -20.96
N THR A 25 1.34 -4.30 -19.97
CA THR A 25 -0.08 -4.01 -20.25
C THR A 25 -0.35 -2.52 -20.41
N GLY A 26 0.55 -1.63 -19.97
CA GLY A 26 0.33 -0.18 -19.99
C GLY A 26 -0.88 0.27 -19.16
N LYS A 27 -1.30 -0.53 -18.18
CA LYS A 27 -2.49 -0.28 -17.34
C LYS A 27 -2.11 -0.26 -15.86
N CYS A 28 -2.79 0.59 -15.09
CA CYS A 28 -2.59 0.67 -13.65
C CYS A 28 -3.11 -0.60 -12.95
N PRO A 29 -2.30 -1.30 -12.13
CA PRO A 29 -2.73 -2.54 -11.47
C PRO A 29 -3.69 -2.31 -10.30
N PHE A 30 -3.83 -1.06 -9.82
CA PHE A 30 -4.70 -0.69 -8.70
C PHE A 30 -6.06 -0.13 -9.14
N CYS A 31 -6.23 0.20 -10.43
CA CYS A 31 -7.55 0.49 -10.96
C CYS A 31 -8.44 -0.76 -10.94
N LYS A 32 -9.73 -0.55 -10.65
CA LYS A 32 -10.73 -1.62 -10.46
C LYS A 32 -10.78 -2.60 -11.63
N GLU A 33 -10.65 -2.13 -12.88
CA GLU A 33 -10.72 -2.97 -14.07
C GLU A 33 -9.50 -3.90 -14.23
N ASN A 34 -8.42 -3.62 -13.51
CA ASN A 34 -7.13 -4.30 -13.65
C ASN A 34 -6.59 -4.86 -12.32
N PHE A 35 -7.41 -4.85 -11.26
CA PHE A 35 -7.07 -5.31 -9.91
C PHE A 35 -7.06 -6.85 -9.79
N LYS A 36 -6.28 -7.52 -10.66
CA LYS A 36 -6.15 -8.99 -10.73
C LYS A 36 -4.78 -9.52 -10.29
N TYR A 37 -3.81 -8.63 -10.13
CA TYR A 37 -2.44 -8.98 -9.75
C TYR A 37 -2.23 -8.99 -8.23
N HIS A 38 -3.18 -8.42 -7.50
CA HIS A 38 -3.22 -8.45 -6.05
C HIS A 38 -3.74 -9.80 -5.57
N LYS A 39 -3.08 -10.40 -4.57
CA LYS A 39 -3.34 -11.78 -4.13
C LYS A 39 -4.30 -11.88 -2.96
N GLU A 40 -4.45 -10.80 -2.21
CA GLU A 40 -5.20 -10.78 -0.97
C GLU A 40 -6.66 -10.35 -1.20
N PRO A 41 -7.63 -10.92 -0.47
CA PRO A 41 -9.01 -10.51 -0.60
C PRO A 41 -9.24 -9.09 -0.09
N ILE A 42 -10.32 -8.47 -0.55
CA ILE A 42 -10.80 -7.20 0.01
C ILE A 42 -11.45 -7.49 1.37
N LEU A 43 -10.95 -6.84 2.42
CA LEU A 43 -11.42 -7.02 3.80
C LEU A 43 -12.58 -6.08 4.14
N ARG A 44 -12.53 -4.85 3.62
CA ARG A 44 -13.53 -3.82 3.90
C ARG A 44 -13.55 -2.78 2.77
N LYS A 45 -14.72 -2.19 2.52
CA LYS A 45 -14.89 -1.03 1.63
C LYS A 45 -15.53 0.13 2.37
N ASN A 46 -15.19 1.35 1.96
CA ASN A 46 -15.83 2.58 2.43
C ASN A 46 -15.71 3.66 1.34
N ASN A 47 -16.84 4.14 0.82
CA ASN A 47 -16.92 5.32 -0.07
C ASN A 47 -15.88 5.36 -1.22
N GLY A 48 -15.77 4.27 -1.99
CA GLY A 48 -14.83 4.19 -3.12
C GLY A 48 -13.37 3.95 -2.72
N TRP A 49 -13.13 3.56 -1.47
CA TRP A 49 -11.86 3.03 -0.97
C TRP A 49 -12.04 1.62 -0.44
N PHE A 50 -10.99 0.82 -0.48
CA PHE A 50 -11.00 -0.53 0.06
C PHE A 50 -9.70 -0.90 0.76
N LEU A 51 -9.80 -1.76 1.76
CA LEU A 51 -8.71 -2.25 2.60
C LEU A 51 -8.44 -3.72 2.28
N THR A 52 -7.16 -4.08 2.19
CA THR A 52 -6.69 -5.45 1.98
C THR A 52 -5.31 -5.64 2.63
N HIS A 53 -4.87 -6.89 2.81
CA HIS A 53 -3.49 -7.15 3.20
C HIS A 53 -2.53 -6.80 2.04
N ASP A 54 -1.32 -6.35 2.37
CA ASP A 54 -0.27 -6.19 1.36
C ASP A 54 0.17 -7.58 0.88
N SER A 55 0.20 -7.80 -0.45
CA SER A 55 0.60 -9.09 -1.04
C SER A 55 2.09 -9.40 -0.87
N TRP A 56 2.91 -8.40 -0.57
CA TRP A 56 4.37 -8.49 -0.35
C TRP A 56 4.76 -7.69 0.90
N PRO A 57 4.35 -8.15 2.10
CA PRO A 57 4.52 -7.42 3.34
C PRO A 57 6.00 -7.15 3.65
N TYR A 58 6.30 -6.01 4.28
CA TYR A 58 7.67 -5.68 4.61
C TYR A 58 8.25 -6.57 5.69
N LYS A 59 9.57 -6.79 5.64
CA LYS A 59 10.27 -7.53 6.68
C LYS A 59 9.98 -6.89 8.04
N ASN A 60 9.71 -7.75 9.03
CA ASN A 60 9.35 -7.40 10.40
C ASN A 60 7.98 -6.75 10.61
N SER A 61 7.13 -6.57 9.59
CA SER A 61 5.75 -6.17 9.83
C SER A 61 4.97 -7.33 10.47
N GLN A 62 4.29 -7.07 11.58
CA GLN A 62 3.25 -7.95 12.12
C GLN A 62 1.98 -7.81 11.27
N TYR A 63 1.59 -6.58 10.98
CA TYR A 63 0.50 -6.26 10.08
C TYR A 63 1.01 -5.29 9.02
N HIS A 64 0.77 -5.61 7.76
CA HIS A 64 0.93 -4.69 6.63
C HIS A 64 -0.35 -4.75 5.81
N LEU A 65 -1.14 -3.70 5.89
CA LEU A 65 -2.36 -3.54 5.10
C LEU A 65 -2.21 -2.34 4.19
N ILE A 66 -2.97 -2.34 3.10
CA ILE A 66 -3.05 -1.22 2.17
C ILE A 66 -4.50 -0.81 1.97
N ILE A 67 -4.72 0.49 1.94
CA ILE A 67 -5.98 1.15 1.58
C ILE A 67 -5.79 1.76 0.20
N ILE A 68 -6.59 1.31 -0.76
CA ILE A 68 -6.49 1.69 -2.18
C ILE A 68 -7.79 2.39 -2.59
N GLY A 69 -7.67 3.49 -3.34
CA GLY A 69 -8.81 4.19 -3.92
C GLY A 69 -9.26 3.53 -5.22
N GLU A 70 -10.56 3.44 -5.47
CA GLU A 70 -11.07 2.89 -6.74
C GLU A 70 -10.80 3.86 -7.92
N LYS A 71 -10.63 5.16 -7.65
CA LYS A 71 -10.28 6.19 -8.63
C LYS A 71 -8.77 6.34 -8.74
N HIS A 72 -8.25 6.32 -9.97
CA HIS A 72 -6.83 6.59 -10.24
C HIS A 72 -6.46 8.02 -9.87
N ARG A 73 -5.57 8.16 -8.90
CA ARG A 73 -4.95 9.42 -8.46
C ARG A 73 -3.50 9.15 -8.14
N GLU A 74 -2.62 10.10 -8.42
CA GLU A 74 -1.18 9.98 -8.21
C GLU A 74 -0.68 11.02 -7.22
N GLN A 75 -1.30 12.20 -7.20
CA GLN A 75 -0.92 13.34 -6.39
C GLN A 75 -1.76 13.40 -5.11
N PHE A 76 -1.13 13.84 -4.02
CA PHE A 76 -1.80 13.96 -2.72
C PHE A 76 -2.88 15.05 -2.73
N ASN A 77 -2.69 16.11 -3.51
CA ASN A 77 -3.63 17.23 -3.63
C ASN A 77 -4.90 16.87 -4.44
N GLU A 78 -4.98 15.68 -5.04
CA GLU A 78 -6.21 15.16 -5.67
C GLU A 78 -7.17 14.51 -4.66
N LEU A 79 -6.74 14.38 -3.39
CA LEU A 79 -7.54 13.82 -2.31
C LEU A 79 -8.47 14.86 -1.69
N THR A 80 -9.73 14.49 -1.54
CA THR A 80 -10.76 15.32 -0.91
C THR A 80 -10.91 14.98 0.58
N LYS A 81 -11.61 15.83 1.33
CA LYS A 81 -11.97 15.55 2.73
C LYS A 81 -12.67 14.19 2.91
N LYS A 82 -13.58 13.84 1.99
CA LYS A 82 -14.28 12.55 1.98
C LYS A 82 -13.35 11.35 1.77
N ASP A 83 -12.27 11.54 1.00
CA ASP A 83 -11.25 10.49 0.82
C ASP A 83 -10.53 10.23 2.15
N PHE A 84 -10.13 11.29 2.87
CA PHE A 84 -9.49 11.16 4.18
C PHE A 84 -10.42 10.56 5.25
N GLU A 85 -11.71 10.92 5.25
CA GLU A 85 -12.71 10.28 6.11
C GLU A 85 -12.76 8.76 5.86
N SER A 86 -12.72 8.35 4.59
CA SER A 86 -12.75 6.94 4.20
C SER A 86 -11.51 6.19 4.65
N VAL A 87 -10.33 6.79 4.45
CA VAL A 87 -9.04 6.25 4.93
C VAL A 87 -9.02 6.14 6.45
N ALA A 88 -9.52 7.16 7.17
CA ALA A 88 -9.61 7.14 8.63
C ALA A 88 -10.55 6.03 9.12
N ASN A 89 -11.73 5.87 8.51
CA ASN A 89 -12.69 4.82 8.85
C ASN A 89 -12.11 3.42 8.64
N LEU A 90 -11.45 3.18 7.50
CA LEU A 90 -10.81 1.90 7.21
C LEU A 90 -9.62 1.62 8.15
N THR A 91 -8.85 2.65 8.51
CA THR A 91 -7.74 2.54 9.45
C THR A 91 -8.23 2.20 10.86
N GLN A 92 -9.26 2.90 11.35
CA GLN A 92 -9.87 2.60 12.66
C GLN A 92 -10.44 1.18 12.71
N TRP A 93 -11.10 0.75 11.62
CA TRP A 93 -11.59 -0.62 11.52
C TRP A 93 -10.45 -1.64 11.62
N ALA A 94 -9.34 -1.42 10.91
CA ALA A 94 -8.16 -2.30 10.98
C ALA A 94 -7.54 -2.33 12.38
N ILE A 95 -7.37 -1.17 13.02
CA ILE A 95 -6.84 -1.07 14.38
C ILE A 95 -7.68 -1.90 15.35
N LYS A 96 -9.02 -1.75 15.29
CA LYS A 96 -9.94 -2.52 16.14
C LYS A 96 -9.92 -4.01 15.82
N LYS A 97 -9.98 -4.37 14.53
CA LYS A 97 -10.06 -5.77 14.06
C LYS A 97 -8.83 -6.58 14.45
N TYR A 98 -7.64 -6.00 14.32
CA TYR A 98 -6.36 -6.67 14.57
C TYR A 98 -5.74 -6.33 15.93
N ASN A 99 -6.45 -5.53 16.75
CA ASN A 99 -5.99 -5.03 18.04
C ASN A 99 -4.59 -4.38 17.95
N ILE A 100 -4.37 -3.56 16.92
CA ILE A 100 -3.08 -2.92 16.65
C ILE A 100 -2.77 -1.96 17.79
N LYS A 101 -1.67 -2.22 18.51
CA LYS A 101 -1.24 -1.41 19.66
C LYS A 101 -0.32 -0.23 19.27
N GLY A 102 0.31 -0.32 18.11
CA GLY A 102 1.21 0.72 17.60
C GLY A 102 1.58 0.46 16.14
N GLY A 103 1.78 1.53 15.38
CA GLY A 103 2.08 1.45 13.95
C GLY A 103 2.13 2.82 13.28
N ALA A 104 2.21 2.81 11.95
CA ALA A 104 2.20 4.01 11.12
C ALA A 104 1.15 3.89 10.01
N LEU A 105 0.56 5.03 9.66
CA LEU A 105 -0.20 5.24 8.43
C LEU A 105 0.67 6.09 7.50
N ALA A 106 1.07 5.56 6.35
CA ALA A 106 1.98 6.24 5.43
C ALA A 106 1.50 6.13 3.99
N THR A 107 1.79 7.13 3.16
CA THR A 107 1.50 7.09 1.72
C THR A 107 2.66 7.71 0.94
N ARG A 108 2.82 7.29 -0.30
CA ARG A 108 3.72 7.89 -1.28
C ARG A 108 2.87 8.42 -2.43
N PHE A 109 3.22 9.61 -2.92
CA PHE A 109 2.46 10.30 -3.95
C PHE A 109 3.41 11.03 -4.92
N GLY A 110 2.96 11.22 -6.16
CA GLY A 110 3.73 11.82 -7.24
C GLY A 110 4.57 10.81 -8.02
N ASP A 111 5.55 11.31 -8.76
CA ASP A 111 6.37 10.48 -9.65
C ASP A 111 7.19 9.45 -8.84
N THR A 112 7.03 8.19 -9.22
CA THR A 112 7.76 7.03 -8.69
C THR A 112 9.28 7.18 -8.67
N ASN A 113 9.86 8.00 -9.56
CA ASN A 113 11.31 8.27 -9.58
C ASN A 113 11.81 9.00 -8.33
N PHE A 114 10.95 9.79 -7.69
CA PHE A 114 11.30 10.55 -6.48
C PHE A 114 10.85 9.82 -5.22
N THR A 115 9.76 9.05 -5.29
CA THR A 115 9.15 8.45 -4.10
C THR A 115 9.68 7.06 -3.77
N GLY A 116 10.31 6.38 -4.72
CA GLY A 116 10.67 4.98 -4.58
C GLY A 116 9.46 4.02 -4.57
N ALA A 117 8.29 4.49 -5.00
CA ALA A 117 7.10 3.64 -5.18
C ALA A 117 7.20 2.80 -6.45
N SER A 118 6.63 1.59 -6.43
CA SER A 118 6.57 0.70 -7.60
C SER A 118 5.31 0.87 -8.45
N VAL A 119 4.26 1.49 -7.91
CA VAL A 119 2.97 1.71 -8.58
C VAL A 119 2.61 3.19 -8.44
N ALA A 120 2.33 3.86 -9.56
CA ALA A 120 1.90 5.24 -9.62
C ALA A 120 0.37 5.30 -9.44
N HIS A 121 -0.10 4.99 -8.24
CA HIS A 121 -1.50 5.10 -7.81
C HIS A 121 -1.49 5.26 -6.31
N ILE A 122 -2.18 6.26 -5.78
CA ILE A 122 -2.14 6.60 -4.36
C ILE A 122 -2.78 5.52 -3.49
N HIS A 123 -2.03 5.03 -2.51
CA HIS A 123 -2.50 4.03 -1.56
C HIS A 123 -1.83 4.26 -0.22
N PHE A 124 -2.59 4.04 0.86
CA PHE A 124 -2.10 4.21 2.21
C PHE A 124 -1.70 2.86 2.79
N HIS A 125 -0.54 2.80 3.42
CA HIS A 125 -0.04 1.65 4.13
C HIS A 125 -0.34 1.80 5.62
N ILE A 126 -0.96 0.77 6.20
CA ILE A 126 -1.04 0.59 7.66
C ILE A 126 0.01 -0.44 8.03
N ILE A 127 1.01 -0.04 8.80
CA ILE A 127 2.15 -0.91 9.15
C ILE A 127 2.28 -0.97 10.66
N SER A 128 2.21 -2.17 11.22
CA SER A 128 2.52 -2.45 12.63
C SER A 128 3.72 -3.40 12.71
N PRO A 129 4.75 -3.09 13.52
CA PRO A 129 5.94 -3.92 13.64
C PRO A 129 5.69 -5.16 14.52
N LYS A 130 6.47 -6.22 14.30
CA LYS A 130 6.61 -7.33 15.24
C LYS A 130 7.31 -6.85 16.51
N GLN A 131 6.91 -7.38 17.66
CA GLN A 131 7.64 -7.13 18.90
C GLN A 131 9.06 -7.73 18.86
N ASP A 132 10.01 -7.01 19.43
CA ASP A 132 11.35 -7.48 19.73
C ASP A 132 11.42 -7.90 21.20
N LYS A 133 11.23 -9.21 21.44
CA LYS A 133 11.25 -9.80 22.79
C LYS A 133 12.58 -9.61 23.51
N LYS A 134 13.69 -9.38 22.78
CA LYS A 134 15.03 -9.23 23.40
C LYS A 134 15.28 -7.83 23.93
N ARG A 135 14.59 -6.82 23.40
CA ARG A 135 14.78 -5.39 23.73
C ARG A 135 13.55 -4.76 24.36
N GLU A 136 12.55 -5.58 24.70
CA GLU A 136 11.23 -5.14 25.17
C GLU A 136 10.63 -4.03 24.26
N GLY A 137 10.86 -4.14 22.95
CA GLY A 137 10.59 -3.07 21.99
C GLY A 137 9.94 -3.56 20.71
N SER A 138 10.09 -2.79 19.63
CA SER A 138 9.57 -3.13 18.30
C SER A 138 10.69 -3.38 17.30
N LYS A 139 10.54 -4.38 16.44
CA LYS A 139 11.45 -4.58 15.31
C LYS A 139 11.27 -3.47 14.27
N VAL A 140 12.36 -2.96 13.74
CA VAL A 140 12.32 -1.92 12.70
C VAL A 140 11.69 -2.48 11.42
N VAL A 141 10.72 -1.74 10.88
CA VAL A 141 10.14 -1.94 9.54
C VAL A 141 10.60 -0.78 8.67
N ASN A 142 11.26 -1.08 7.55
CA ASN A 142 11.76 -0.05 6.64
C ASN A 142 10.74 0.22 5.52
N PHE A 143 10.11 1.41 5.58
CA PHE A 143 9.31 1.99 4.50
C PHE A 143 10.14 3.03 3.76
N PRO A 144 10.77 2.69 2.61
CA PRO A 144 11.65 3.62 1.92
C PRO A 144 10.86 4.70 1.17
N ILE A 145 11.39 5.91 1.21
CA ILE A 145 10.99 7.05 0.39
C ILE A 145 12.28 7.60 -0.23
N GLY A 146 12.40 7.54 -1.55
CA GLY A 146 13.66 7.79 -2.27
C GLY A 146 14.47 6.53 -2.54
#